data_AF-A0A7K1GW66-F1
#
_entry.id   AF-A0A7K1GW66-F1
#
_cell.length_a   1.000
_cell.length_b   1.000
_cell.length_c   1.000
_cell.angle_alpha   90.00
_cell.angle_beta   90.00
_cell.angle_gamma   90.00
#
_symmetry.space_group_name_H-M   'P 1'
#
loop_
_entity.id
_entity.type
_entity.pdbx_description
1 polymer ?
#
loop_
_entity_poly.entity_id
_entity_poly.type
_entity_poly.pdbx_seq_one_letter_code
_entity_poly.pdbx_strand_id
1 'polypeptide(L)'
;MRARRLAAVASVAIGLVALTGCRSEPGVAAYVGDHRITEDAVTDIIDDASAKNPMPTGEDELPPGQGPQLPGRSQVVSTLVLTEICDRVSADKGYRPQGQVDPAQVGRSIGLNPETGYVRQLAELYTCLSAIPIGTPVAPTEQELIDLVAAGKRAGAVPPEVTVEQAAGQLDGEQLRQALANRNALREAAETYDVTVNPRYRPLVFPVLSFTGNTIAVGVPLGEPASDAVTDVSTPKPRLEPAPPTDG
;
A
#
# COMPACT_ATOMS: atom_id res chain seq x y z
N MET A 1 -36.22 22.42 -66.19
CA MET A 1 -37.01 21.87 -65.07
C MET A 1 -36.31 20.63 -64.51
N ARG A 2 -36.00 20.63 -63.20
CA ARG A 2 -35.75 19.52 -62.25
C ARG A 2 -34.70 19.99 -61.23
N ALA A 3 -35.16 20.56 -60.11
CA ALA A 3 -35.36 19.89 -58.81
C ALA A 3 -34.01 19.68 -58.09
N ARG A 4 -33.62 20.64 -57.22
CA ARG A 4 -33.70 20.54 -55.74
C ARG A 4 -33.20 19.20 -55.18
N ARG A 5 -32.18 19.27 -54.32
CA ARG A 5 -32.24 18.83 -52.92
C ARG A 5 -31.06 19.37 -52.11
N LEU A 6 -31.41 20.07 -51.04
CA LEU A 6 -30.55 20.54 -49.96
C LEU A 6 -30.08 19.33 -49.13
N ALA A 7 -28.80 19.30 -48.78
CA ALA A 7 -28.28 18.43 -47.73
C ALA A 7 -27.73 19.32 -46.62
N ALA A 8 -28.50 19.41 -45.52
CA ALA A 8 -28.05 19.99 -44.27
C ALA A 8 -27.05 19.01 -43.64
N VAL A 9 -25.79 19.42 -43.54
CA VAL A 9 -24.77 18.67 -42.79
C VAL A 9 -24.93 19.07 -41.33
N ALA A 10 -25.46 18.15 -40.53
CA ALA A 10 -25.54 18.29 -39.08
C ALA A 10 -24.13 18.23 -38.49
N SER A 11 -23.69 19.34 -37.90
CA SER A 11 -22.45 19.44 -37.14
C SER A 11 -22.56 18.60 -35.87
N VAL A 12 -21.91 17.43 -35.85
CA VAL A 12 -21.74 16.65 -34.61
C VAL A 12 -20.64 17.32 -33.80
N ALA A 13 -21.03 18.18 -32.85
CA ALA A 13 -20.14 18.65 -31.81
C ALA A 13 -19.87 17.50 -30.84
N ILE A 14 -18.72 16.84 -30.98
CA ILE A 14 -18.22 15.90 -29.98
C ILE A 14 -17.71 16.74 -28.80
N GLY A 15 -18.59 16.97 -27.83
CA GLY A 15 -18.22 17.48 -26.52
C GLY A 15 -17.39 16.45 -25.79
N LEU A 16 -16.07 16.58 -25.85
CA LEU A 16 -15.15 15.94 -24.91
C LEU A 16 -15.34 16.61 -23.54
N VAL A 17 -16.38 16.19 -22.84
CA VAL A 17 -16.49 16.44 -21.40
C VAL A 17 -15.40 15.61 -20.75
N ALA A 18 -14.33 16.28 -20.32
CA ALA A 18 -13.34 15.73 -19.41
C ALA A 18 -14.06 15.42 -18.09
N LEU A 19 -14.66 14.22 -18.02
CA LEU A 19 -14.95 13.57 -16.77
C LEU A 19 -13.58 13.39 -16.10
N THR A 20 -13.24 14.26 -15.16
CA THR A 20 -12.34 13.94 -14.05
C THR A 20 -13.04 12.87 -13.20
N GLY A 21 -13.31 11.72 -13.83
CA GLY A 21 -13.87 10.54 -13.19
C GLY A 21 -12.78 9.97 -12.31
N CYS A 22 -13.14 9.68 -11.06
CA CYS A 22 -12.31 8.98 -10.08
C CYS A 22 -11.45 7.93 -10.79
N ARG A 23 -10.13 8.06 -10.67
CA ARG A 23 -9.08 7.30 -11.38
C ARG A 23 -9.03 5.80 -10.95
N SER A 24 -10.19 5.15 -10.86
CA SER A 24 -10.36 3.73 -10.53
C SER A 24 -10.71 2.96 -11.80
N GLU A 25 -9.68 2.58 -12.56
CA GLU A 25 -9.81 1.61 -13.63
C GLU A 25 -9.71 0.19 -13.01
N PRO A 26 -10.66 -0.73 -13.27
CA PRO A 26 -10.72 -2.02 -12.58
C PRO A 26 -9.46 -2.90 -12.72
N GLY A 27 -8.68 -2.71 -13.79
CA GLY A 27 -7.44 -3.45 -14.05
C GLY A 27 -6.18 -2.79 -13.47
N VAL A 28 -6.30 -1.67 -12.75
CA VAL A 28 -5.14 -0.93 -12.22
C VAL A 28 -5.17 -0.99 -10.70
N ALA A 29 -4.05 -1.45 -10.12
CA ALA A 29 -3.82 -1.52 -8.70
C ALA A 29 -3.36 -0.18 -8.12
N ALA A 30 -2.47 0.52 -8.84
CA ALA A 30 -1.99 1.85 -8.48
C ALA A 30 -1.45 2.61 -9.69
N TYR A 31 -1.41 3.93 -9.57
CA TYR A 31 -0.71 4.84 -10.46
C TYR A 31 0.43 5.52 -9.72
N VAL A 32 1.54 5.72 -10.42
CA VAL A 32 2.62 6.63 -10.02
C VAL A 32 2.79 7.62 -11.16
N GLY A 33 2.28 8.83 -11.03
CA GLY A 33 2.13 9.77 -12.15
C GLY A 33 1.37 9.11 -13.32
N ASP A 34 2.02 8.94 -14.46
CA ASP A 34 1.42 8.29 -15.66
C ASP A 34 1.67 6.78 -15.75
N HIS A 35 2.52 6.21 -14.87
CA HIS A 35 2.80 4.78 -14.87
C HIS A 35 1.68 4.01 -14.17
N ARG A 36 1.33 2.85 -14.73
CA ARG A 36 0.23 1.99 -14.28
C ARG A 36 0.79 0.68 -13.75
N ILE A 37 0.49 0.39 -12.48
CA ILE A 37 0.70 -0.93 -11.90
C ILE A 37 -0.61 -1.71 -12.04
N THR A 38 -0.60 -2.77 -12.83
CA THR A 38 -1.83 -3.52 -13.18
C THR A 38 -2.16 -4.61 -12.17
N GLU A 39 -3.43 -4.99 -12.11
CA GLU A 39 -3.90 -6.13 -11.33
C GLU A 39 -3.32 -7.46 -11.79
N ASP A 40 -3.07 -7.61 -13.10
CA ASP A 40 -2.45 -8.79 -13.68
C ASP A 40 -1.01 -8.95 -13.18
N ALA A 41 -0.22 -7.86 -13.15
CA ALA A 41 1.14 -7.90 -12.61
C ALA A 41 1.17 -8.31 -11.13
N VAL A 42 0.19 -7.86 -10.35
CA VAL A 42 0.07 -8.26 -8.93
C VAL A 42 -0.29 -9.74 -8.81
N THR A 43 -1.19 -10.23 -9.66
CA THR A 43 -1.60 -11.64 -9.68
C THR A 43 -0.45 -12.55 -10.09
N ASP A 44 0.28 -12.21 -11.16
CA ASP A 44 1.42 -12.98 -11.64
C ASP A 44 2.50 -13.17 -10.57
N ILE A 45 2.79 -12.12 -9.79
CA ILE A 45 3.78 -12.18 -8.70
C ILE A 45 3.32 -13.11 -7.57
N ILE A 46 2.02 -13.11 -7.25
CA ILE A 46 1.45 -13.95 -6.19
C ILE A 46 1.40 -15.40 -6.63
N ASP A 47 0.98 -15.66 -7.86
CA ASP A 47 0.91 -16.99 -8.42
C ASP A 47 2.31 -17.60 -8.53
N ASP A 48 3.32 -16.80 -8.95
CA ASP A 48 4.72 -17.23 -8.96
C ASP A 48 5.25 -17.53 -7.54
N ALA A 49 4.92 -16.69 -6.55
CA ALA A 49 5.29 -16.92 -5.16
C ALA A 49 4.66 -18.21 -4.61
N SER A 50 3.39 -18.46 -4.91
CA SER A 50 2.67 -19.68 -4.51
C SER A 50 3.25 -20.92 -5.18
N ALA A 51 3.47 -20.88 -6.49
CA ALA A 51 3.98 -22.02 -7.27
C ALA A 51 5.38 -22.47 -6.82
N LYS A 52 6.24 -21.53 -6.42
CA LYS A 52 7.63 -21.81 -6.00
C LYS A 52 7.82 -22.02 -4.50
N ASN A 53 6.75 -21.88 -3.72
CA ASN A 53 6.73 -22.14 -2.28
C ASN A 53 5.50 -23.00 -1.92
N PRO A 54 5.43 -24.23 -2.44
CA PRO A 54 4.29 -25.10 -2.17
C PRO A 54 4.17 -25.36 -0.66
N MET A 55 2.95 -25.29 -0.14
CA MET A 55 2.70 -25.72 1.24
C MET A 55 2.94 -27.23 1.34
N PRO A 56 3.60 -27.72 2.41
CA PRO A 56 3.67 -29.14 2.68
C PRO A 56 2.26 -29.72 2.82
N THR A 57 2.00 -30.85 2.17
CA THR A 57 0.69 -31.53 2.19
C THR A 57 0.85 -32.98 2.65
N GLY A 58 -0.11 -33.50 3.40
CA GLY A 58 -0.14 -34.92 3.78
C GLY A 58 0.71 -35.23 5.01
N GLU A 59 1.60 -36.22 4.93
CA GLU A 59 2.41 -36.69 6.08
C GLU A 59 3.43 -35.64 6.58
N ASP A 60 3.78 -34.67 5.74
CA ASP A 60 4.64 -33.53 6.06
C ASP A 60 3.87 -32.25 6.43
N GLU A 61 2.55 -32.35 6.70
CA GLU A 61 1.71 -31.19 7.00
C GLU A 61 2.21 -30.48 8.27
N LEU A 62 2.61 -29.22 8.08
CA LEU A 62 3.09 -28.39 9.16
C LEU A 62 1.90 -27.86 10.00
N PRO A 63 2.09 -27.66 11.31
CA PRO A 63 1.09 -26.99 12.13
C PRO A 63 0.66 -25.64 11.52
N PRO A 64 -0.60 -25.21 11.70
CA PRO A 64 -1.08 -23.93 11.20
C PRO A 64 -0.15 -22.78 11.58
N GLY A 65 0.27 -21.99 10.59
CA GLY A 65 1.19 -20.87 10.78
C GLY A 65 2.68 -21.21 10.68
N GLN A 66 3.05 -22.46 10.39
CA GLN A 66 4.45 -22.88 10.20
C GLN A 66 4.86 -23.06 8.74
N GLY A 67 3.95 -22.87 7.78
CA GLY A 67 4.27 -22.87 6.34
C GLY A 67 4.87 -21.54 5.83
N PRO A 68 5.35 -21.50 4.58
CA PRO A 68 5.84 -20.27 3.95
C PRO A 68 4.77 -19.17 4.00
N GLN A 69 5.13 -17.98 4.49
CA GLN A 69 4.22 -16.84 4.50
C GLN A 69 4.29 -16.12 3.14
N LEU A 70 3.35 -16.47 2.27
CA LEU A 70 3.20 -15.83 0.97
C LEU A 70 2.83 -14.34 1.12
N PRO A 71 3.29 -13.48 0.20
CA PRO A 71 2.94 -12.07 0.25
C PRO A 71 1.45 -11.85 -0.04
N GLY A 72 0.82 -10.98 0.73
CA GLY A 72 -0.53 -10.49 0.43
C GLY A 72 -0.55 -9.52 -0.75
N ARG A 73 -1.71 -9.34 -1.38
CA ARG A 73 -1.86 -8.42 -2.54
C ARG A 73 -1.39 -7.01 -2.24
N SER A 74 -1.72 -6.45 -1.07
CA SER A 74 -1.29 -5.10 -0.69
C SER A 74 0.23 -4.99 -0.48
N GLN A 75 0.90 -6.07 -0.06
CA GLN A 75 2.38 -6.08 0.07
C GLN A 75 3.05 -6.06 -1.30
N VAL A 76 2.50 -6.81 -2.27
CA VAL A 76 2.98 -6.76 -3.65
C VAL A 76 2.79 -5.36 -4.23
N VAL A 77 1.59 -4.78 -4.09
CA VAL A 77 1.31 -3.43 -4.61
C VAL A 77 2.19 -2.38 -3.97
N SER A 78 2.37 -2.38 -2.63
CA SER A 78 3.22 -1.39 -1.97
C SER A 78 4.67 -1.50 -2.39
N THR A 79 5.16 -2.72 -2.62
CA THR A 79 6.53 -2.98 -3.13
C THR A 79 6.69 -2.43 -4.55
N LEU A 80 5.74 -2.71 -5.45
CA LEU A 80 5.79 -2.22 -6.84
C LEU A 80 5.72 -0.69 -6.91
N VAL A 81 4.79 -0.08 -6.16
CA VAL A 81 4.64 1.37 -6.08
C VAL A 81 5.93 2.02 -5.58
N LEU A 82 6.51 1.50 -4.49
CA LEU A 82 7.73 2.07 -3.94
C LEU A 82 8.96 1.84 -4.82
N THR A 83 9.00 0.75 -5.59
CA THR A 83 10.07 0.53 -6.57
C THR A 83 10.02 1.59 -7.67
N GLU A 84 8.84 1.82 -8.26
CA GLU A 84 8.65 2.85 -9.29
C GLU A 84 8.98 4.26 -8.77
N ILE A 85 8.58 4.59 -7.53
CA ILE A 85 8.96 5.86 -6.89
C ILE A 85 10.48 5.96 -6.75
N CYS A 86 11.12 4.90 -6.26
CA CYS A 86 12.57 4.90 -6.02
C CYS A 86 13.35 5.05 -7.34
N ASP A 87 12.95 4.37 -8.40
CA ASP A 87 13.58 4.46 -9.71
C ASP A 87 13.50 5.88 -10.27
N ARG A 88 12.33 6.53 -10.14
CA ARG A 88 12.16 7.93 -10.55
C ARG A 88 12.97 8.91 -9.73
N VAL A 89 12.95 8.79 -8.40
CA VAL A 89 13.78 9.63 -7.52
C VAL A 89 15.24 9.49 -7.90
N SER A 90 15.70 8.25 -8.12
CA SER A 90 17.08 7.96 -8.45
C SER A 90 17.46 8.53 -9.80
N ALA A 91 16.60 8.41 -10.81
CA ALA A 91 16.80 9.00 -12.12
C ALA A 91 16.85 10.54 -12.07
N ASP A 92 15.88 11.17 -11.39
CA ASP A 92 15.75 12.64 -11.32
C ASP A 92 16.89 13.30 -10.53
N LYS A 93 17.37 12.63 -9.47
CA LYS A 93 18.44 13.15 -8.60
C LYS A 93 19.82 12.63 -8.99
N GLY A 94 19.91 11.71 -9.95
CA GLY A 94 21.15 11.06 -10.34
C GLY A 94 21.75 10.19 -9.23
N TYR A 95 20.91 9.64 -8.34
CA TYR A 95 21.38 8.73 -7.30
C TYR A 95 21.81 7.40 -7.90
N ARG A 96 22.78 6.77 -7.23
CA ARG A 96 23.30 5.45 -7.61
C ARG A 96 23.29 4.52 -6.41
N PRO A 97 22.87 3.26 -6.58
CA PRO A 97 22.92 2.26 -5.52
C PRO A 97 24.31 2.20 -4.90
N GLN A 98 24.35 2.15 -3.56
CA GLN A 98 25.60 2.04 -2.81
C GLN A 98 26.03 0.58 -2.63
N GLY A 99 25.14 -0.36 -2.94
CA GLY A 99 25.39 -1.79 -2.97
C GLY A 99 24.28 -2.52 -3.72
N GLN A 100 24.47 -3.81 -3.92
CA GLN A 100 23.46 -4.69 -4.49
C GLN A 100 22.94 -5.63 -3.39
N VAL A 101 21.63 -5.72 -3.27
CA VAL A 101 20.97 -6.67 -2.37
C VAL A 101 20.76 -7.99 -3.12
N ASP A 102 21.26 -9.08 -2.54
CA ASP A 102 21.14 -10.43 -3.11
C ASP A 102 19.72 -10.98 -2.85
N PRO A 103 18.96 -11.39 -3.88
CA PRO A 103 17.68 -12.08 -3.72
C PRO A 103 17.75 -13.29 -2.77
N ALA A 104 18.88 -14.02 -2.73
CA ALA A 104 19.05 -15.14 -1.81
C ALA A 104 19.03 -14.70 -0.34
N GLN A 105 19.57 -13.52 -0.03
CA GLN A 105 19.53 -12.95 1.31
C GLN A 105 18.11 -12.55 1.71
N VAL A 106 17.38 -11.90 0.80
CA VAL A 106 15.98 -11.50 1.01
C VAL A 106 15.10 -12.73 1.19
N GLY A 107 15.21 -13.74 0.30
CA GLY A 107 14.44 -14.96 0.40
C GLY A 107 14.62 -15.68 1.74
N ARG A 108 15.87 -15.75 2.25
CA ARG A 108 16.15 -16.30 3.58
C ARG A 108 15.51 -15.50 4.71
N SER A 109 15.49 -14.17 4.65
CA SER A 109 14.94 -13.35 5.74
C SER A 109 13.43 -13.42 5.84
N ILE A 110 12.73 -13.67 4.72
CA ILE A 110 11.27 -13.76 4.68
C ILE A 110 10.74 -15.19 4.48
N GLY A 111 11.62 -16.19 4.45
CA GLY A 111 11.24 -17.60 4.32
C GLY A 111 10.62 -17.96 2.96
N LEU A 112 11.05 -17.30 1.89
CA LEU A 112 10.58 -17.55 0.52
C LEU A 112 11.73 -17.96 -0.41
N ASN A 113 11.40 -18.74 -1.42
CA ASN A 113 12.30 -19.11 -2.50
C ASN A 113 12.83 -17.85 -3.21
N PRO A 114 14.16 -17.68 -3.33
CA PRO A 114 14.76 -16.48 -3.90
C PRO A 114 14.53 -16.30 -5.41
N GLU A 115 14.07 -17.34 -6.10
CA GLU A 115 13.75 -17.28 -7.52
C GLU A 115 12.33 -16.74 -7.79
N THR A 116 11.57 -16.41 -6.75
CA THR A 116 10.24 -15.79 -6.92
C THR A 116 10.34 -14.37 -7.47
N GLY A 117 9.33 -13.95 -8.24
CA GLY A 117 9.16 -12.58 -8.69
C GLY A 117 9.11 -11.60 -7.53
N TYR A 118 8.41 -11.96 -6.45
CA TYR A 118 8.32 -11.10 -5.27
C TYR A 118 9.67 -10.87 -4.58
N VAL A 119 10.46 -11.92 -4.35
CA VAL A 119 11.79 -11.78 -3.70
C VAL A 119 12.74 -10.96 -4.57
N ARG A 120 12.73 -11.17 -5.90
CA ARG A 120 13.53 -10.35 -6.82
C ARG A 120 13.12 -8.89 -6.79
N GLN A 121 11.81 -8.61 -6.81
CA GLN A 121 11.29 -7.24 -6.71
C GLN A 121 11.71 -6.55 -5.40
N LEU A 122 11.66 -7.26 -4.26
CA LEU A 122 12.14 -6.72 -2.99
C LEU A 122 13.65 -6.44 -2.99
N ALA A 123 14.45 -7.33 -3.58
CA ALA A 123 15.89 -7.13 -3.70
C ALA A 123 16.22 -5.92 -4.59
N GLU A 124 15.50 -5.74 -5.69
CA GLU A 124 15.60 -4.56 -6.56
C GLU A 124 15.21 -3.28 -5.81
N LEU A 125 14.09 -3.30 -5.09
CA LEU A 125 13.65 -2.18 -4.26
C LEU A 125 14.71 -1.81 -3.21
N TYR A 126 15.22 -2.76 -2.43
CA TYR A 126 16.22 -2.47 -1.41
C TYR A 126 17.56 -2.02 -2.00
N THR A 127 17.91 -2.53 -3.19
CA THR A 127 19.06 -2.04 -3.96
C THR A 127 18.86 -0.57 -4.34
N CYS A 128 17.69 -0.22 -4.87
CA CYS A 128 17.37 1.16 -5.22
C CYS A 128 17.35 2.07 -3.98
N LEU A 129 16.71 1.66 -2.89
CA LEU A 129 16.63 2.45 -1.65
C LEU A 129 18.01 2.71 -1.04
N SER A 130 18.99 1.84 -1.28
CA SER A 130 20.38 2.09 -0.87
C SER A 130 21.01 3.34 -1.51
N ALA A 131 20.46 3.82 -2.63
CA ALA A 131 20.91 5.00 -3.34
C ALA A 131 20.41 6.31 -2.70
N ILE A 132 19.30 6.25 -1.97
CA ILE A 132 18.60 7.44 -1.47
C ILE A 132 19.24 7.87 -0.14
N PRO A 133 19.76 9.10 -0.03
CA PRO A 133 20.32 9.59 1.22
C PRO A 133 19.21 9.72 2.27
N ILE A 134 19.31 8.95 3.35
CA ILE A 134 18.44 9.11 4.51
C ILE A 134 18.88 10.37 5.26
N GLY A 135 17.91 11.22 5.62
CA GLY A 135 18.16 12.43 6.41
C GLY A 135 18.65 12.12 7.83
N THR A 136 18.79 13.17 8.64
CA THR A 136 19.15 13.00 10.05
C THR A 136 18.07 12.25 10.83
N PRO A 137 18.42 11.43 11.84
CA PRO A 137 17.46 10.78 12.72
C PRO A 137 16.42 11.76 13.28
N VAL A 138 15.15 11.36 13.27
CA VAL A 138 14.03 12.19 13.73
C VAL A 138 13.47 11.62 15.03
N ALA A 139 13.32 12.46 16.05
CA ALA A 139 12.66 12.04 17.29
C ALA A 139 11.16 11.73 17.03
N PRO A 140 10.61 10.64 17.59
CA PRO A 140 9.20 10.34 17.45
C PRO A 140 8.33 11.39 18.16
N THR A 141 7.18 11.66 17.58
CA THR A 141 6.09 12.39 18.23
C THR A 141 5.39 11.50 19.27
N GLU A 142 4.66 12.13 20.19
CA GLU A 142 3.86 11.40 21.20
C GLU A 142 2.85 10.45 20.55
N GLN A 143 2.16 10.90 19.50
CA GLN A 143 1.20 10.06 18.78
C GLN A 143 1.87 8.87 18.10
N GLU A 144 3.05 9.06 17.50
CA GLU A 144 3.80 7.94 16.89
C GLU A 144 4.23 6.90 17.93
N LEU A 145 4.57 7.32 19.15
CA LEU A 145 4.87 6.39 20.24
C LEU A 145 3.62 5.64 20.70
N ILE A 146 2.48 6.31 20.81
CA ILE A 146 1.19 5.66 21.13
C ILE A 146 0.87 4.59 20.08
N ASP A 147 0.96 4.94 18.79
CA ASP A 147 0.65 4.04 17.68
C ASP A 147 1.64 2.87 17.60
N LEU A 148 2.93 3.15 17.83
CA LEU A 148 3.99 2.13 17.87
C LEU A 148 3.78 1.14 19.02
N VAL A 149 3.42 1.62 20.21
CA VAL A 149 3.12 0.76 21.36
C VAL A 149 1.88 -0.08 21.09
N ALA A 150 0.83 0.51 20.51
CA ALA A 150 -0.37 -0.24 20.12
C ALA A 150 -0.07 -1.32 19.08
N ALA A 151 0.78 -1.01 18.10
CA ALA A 151 1.26 -1.99 17.12
C ALA A 151 2.11 -3.09 17.76
N GLY A 152 3.02 -2.72 18.68
CA GLY A 152 3.84 -3.66 19.43
C GLY A 152 3.01 -4.62 20.28
N LYS A 153 1.92 -4.14 20.90
CA LYS A 153 0.97 -4.98 21.64
C LYS A 153 0.26 -5.98 20.74
N ARG A 154 -0.22 -5.54 19.57
CA ARG A 154 -0.84 -6.43 18.57
C ARG A 154 0.14 -7.47 18.04
N ALA A 155 1.42 -7.12 17.91
CA ALA A 155 2.48 -8.02 17.48
C ALA A 155 2.96 -8.98 18.58
N GLY A 156 2.52 -8.81 19.84
CA GLY A 156 3.08 -9.52 21.00
C GLY A 156 4.50 -9.09 21.38
N ALA A 157 5.04 -8.05 20.75
CA ALA A 157 6.36 -7.48 21.05
C ALA A 157 6.34 -6.60 22.31
N VAL A 158 5.17 -6.07 22.69
CA VAL A 158 4.96 -5.30 23.92
C VAL A 158 3.88 -6.01 24.75
N PRO A 159 4.13 -6.36 26.03
CA PRO A 159 3.11 -6.96 26.87
C PRO A 159 1.88 -6.05 27.04
N PRO A 160 0.65 -6.62 27.11
CA PRO A 160 -0.59 -5.84 27.15
C PRO A 160 -0.67 -4.89 28.34
N GLU A 161 -0.07 -5.25 29.48
CA GLU A 161 -0.04 -4.50 30.73
C GLU A 161 0.94 -3.32 30.76
N VAL A 162 1.91 -3.26 29.83
CA VAL A 162 2.91 -2.19 29.78
C VAL A 162 2.26 -0.89 29.32
N THR A 163 2.52 0.22 30.01
CA THR A 163 1.97 1.54 29.62
C THR A 163 2.72 2.12 28.42
N VAL A 164 2.13 3.13 27.76
CA VAL A 164 2.79 3.80 26.63
C VAL A 164 4.08 4.46 27.08
N GLU A 165 4.11 5.10 28.24
CA GLU A 165 5.29 5.80 28.77
C GLU A 165 6.44 4.82 29.04
N GLN A 166 6.11 3.65 29.61
CA GLN A 166 7.09 2.60 29.90
C GLN A 166 7.69 2.01 28.62
N ALA A 167 6.85 1.72 27.63
CA ALA A 167 7.32 1.18 26.36
C ALA A 167 8.05 2.24 25.52
N ALA A 168 7.60 3.49 25.52
CA ALA A 168 8.21 4.59 24.77
C ALA A 168 9.68 4.80 25.15
N GLY A 169 10.03 4.74 26.44
CA GLY A 169 11.41 4.84 26.90
C GLY A 169 12.33 3.71 26.40
N GLN A 170 11.77 2.57 26.01
CA GLN A 170 12.52 1.44 25.45
C GLN A 170 12.53 1.44 23.93
N LEU A 171 11.46 1.95 23.30
CA LEU A 171 11.27 1.92 21.86
C LEU A 171 11.86 3.15 21.15
N ASP A 172 12.01 4.29 21.83
CA ASP A 172 12.67 5.48 21.29
C ASP A 172 14.20 5.32 21.25
N GLY A 173 14.65 4.53 20.28
CA GLY A 173 16.07 4.30 19.98
C GLY A 173 16.48 4.78 18.60
N GLU A 174 17.77 4.69 18.30
CA GLU A 174 18.35 5.09 17.00
C GLU A 174 17.63 4.43 15.82
N GLN A 175 17.30 3.14 15.92
CA GLN A 175 16.60 2.41 14.86
C GLN A 175 15.23 3.03 14.53
N LEU A 176 14.43 3.38 15.56
CA LEU A 176 13.14 4.03 15.35
C LEU A 176 13.34 5.38 14.68
N ARG A 177 14.27 6.19 15.18
CA ARG A 177 14.53 7.54 14.65
C ARG A 177 15.04 7.53 13.21
N GLN A 178 15.85 6.55 12.84
CA GLN A 178 16.29 6.31 11.47
C GLN A 178 15.13 5.85 10.59
N ALA A 179 14.28 4.94 11.07
CA ALA A 179 13.09 4.50 10.34
C ALA A 179 12.11 5.64 10.09
N LEU A 180 11.93 6.56 11.05
CA LEU A 180 11.10 7.76 10.89
C LEU A 180 11.70 8.74 9.87
N ALA A 181 13.02 8.93 9.89
CA ALA A 181 13.71 9.73 8.87
C ALA A 181 13.51 9.14 7.46
N ASN A 182 13.69 7.82 7.32
CA ASN A 182 13.45 7.10 6.07
C ASN A 182 11.99 7.23 5.62
N ARG A 183 11.04 7.01 6.54
CA ARG A 183 9.62 7.18 6.27
C ARG A 183 9.30 8.57 5.72
N ASN A 184 9.83 9.62 6.34
CA ASN A 184 9.56 10.99 5.93
C ASN A 184 10.12 11.28 4.52
N ALA A 185 11.33 10.82 4.22
CA ALA A 185 11.95 10.99 2.91
C ALA A 185 11.15 10.26 1.80
N LEU A 186 10.72 9.02 2.06
CA LEU A 186 9.96 8.24 1.08
C LEU A 186 8.52 8.74 0.92
N ARG A 187 7.90 9.26 1.98
CA ARG A 187 6.59 9.91 1.90
C ARG A 187 6.65 11.16 1.04
N GLU A 188 7.64 12.01 1.22
CA GLU A 188 7.83 13.22 0.39
C GLU A 188 8.02 12.86 -1.09
N ALA A 189 8.75 11.78 -1.38
CA ALA A 189 8.86 11.26 -2.74
C ALA A 189 7.49 10.77 -3.27
N ALA A 190 6.73 10.00 -2.49
CA ALA A 190 5.41 9.52 -2.88
C ALA A 190 4.43 10.68 -3.18
N GLU A 191 4.48 11.76 -2.39
CA GLU A 191 3.70 12.98 -2.63
C GLU A 191 4.14 13.69 -3.92
N THR A 192 5.45 13.73 -4.21
CA THR A 192 6.01 14.38 -5.40
C THR A 192 5.57 13.71 -6.70
N TYR A 193 5.45 12.38 -6.72
CA TYR A 193 5.13 11.60 -7.93
C TYR A 193 3.65 11.26 -8.10
N ASP A 194 2.75 11.94 -7.37
CA ASP A 194 1.29 11.78 -7.51
C ASP A 194 0.83 10.31 -7.48
N VAL A 195 1.09 9.64 -6.36
CA VAL A 195 0.67 8.24 -6.17
C VAL A 195 -0.84 8.19 -5.94
N THR A 196 -1.55 7.48 -6.81
CA THR A 196 -2.99 7.21 -6.65
C THR A 196 -3.20 5.70 -6.53
N VAL A 197 -3.85 5.24 -5.46
CA VAL A 197 -4.02 3.79 -5.22
C VAL A 197 -5.47 3.37 -5.44
N ASN A 198 -5.71 2.18 -6.00
CA ASN A 198 -7.07 1.64 -6.09
C ASN A 198 -7.70 1.54 -4.68
N PRO A 199 -8.93 2.02 -4.45
CA PRO A 199 -9.59 2.00 -3.14
C PRO A 199 -9.55 0.66 -2.40
N ARG A 200 -9.55 -0.47 -3.13
CA ARG A 200 -9.43 -1.82 -2.54
C ARG A 200 -8.15 -2.06 -1.74
N TYR A 201 -7.10 -1.29 -2.01
CA TYR A 201 -5.79 -1.40 -1.36
C TYR A 201 -5.54 -0.31 -0.33
N ARG A 202 -6.49 0.62 -0.12
CA ARG A 202 -6.33 1.73 0.82
C ARG A 202 -6.66 1.28 2.25
N PRO A 203 -5.90 1.73 3.27
CA PRO A 203 -4.65 2.48 3.14
C PRO A 203 -3.51 1.55 2.66
N LEU A 204 -2.72 2.01 1.69
CA LEU A 204 -1.55 1.28 1.23
C LEU A 204 -0.33 1.74 2.00
N VAL A 205 0.37 0.80 2.64
CA VAL A 205 1.51 1.11 3.51
C VAL A 205 2.67 0.16 3.18
N PHE A 206 3.87 0.72 2.99
CA PHE A 206 5.11 -0.05 2.90
C PHE A 206 5.84 -0.04 4.24
N PRO A 207 6.21 -1.20 4.82
CA PRO A 207 6.93 -1.24 6.08
C PRO A 207 8.40 -0.84 5.92
N VAL A 208 8.84 0.18 6.66
CA VAL A 208 10.27 0.52 6.80
C VAL A 208 10.87 -0.01 8.10
N LEU A 209 10.02 -0.31 9.08
CA LEU A 209 10.37 -1.05 10.29
C LEU A 209 9.19 -1.95 10.66
N SER A 210 9.49 -3.19 11.04
CA SER A 210 8.48 -4.17 11.45
C SER A 210 8.89 -4.83 12.76
N PHE A 211 7.90 -5.16 13.58
CA PHE A 211 8.05 -6.14 14.65
C PHE A 211 8.14 -7.56 14.05
N THR A 212 8.47 -8.53 14.91
CA THR A 212 8.38 -9.95 14.59
C THR A 212 6.99 -10.30 14.04
N GLY A 213 6.93 -11.22 13.07
CA GLY A 213 5.67 -11.61 12.41
C GLY A 213 5.12 -10.54 11.45
N ASN A 214 6.00 -9.67 10.92
CA ASN A 214 5.71 -8.69 9.86
C ASN A 214 4.67 -7.62 10.24
N THR A 215 4.42 -7.41 11.53
CA THR A 215 3.56 -6.29 11.98
C THR A 215 4.31 -4.98 11.81
N ILE A 216 3.72 -4.03 11.08
CA ILE A 216 4.34 -2.74 10.78
C ILE A 216 4.53 -1.92 12.06
N ALA A 217 5.78 -1.55 12.34
CA ALA A 217 6.18 -0.64 13.42
C ALA A 217 6.28 0.81 12.91
N VAL A 218 6.91 0.99 11.75
CA VAL A 218 6.93 2.27 11.01
C VAL A 218 6.65 1.96 9.55
N GLY A 219 5.65 2.65 8.98
CA GLY A 219 5.22 2.46 7.60
C GLY A 219 5.19 3.76 6.82
N VAL A 220 5.56 3.69 5.54
CA VAL A 220 5.40 4.76 4.56
C VAL A 220 3.99 4.65 3.98
N PRO A 221 3.09 5.62 4.23
CA PRO A 221 1.81 5.67 3.53
C PRO A 221 2.07 5.97 2.05
N LEU A 222 1.42 5.21 1.17
CA LEU A 222 1.52 5.35 -0.28
C LEU A 222 0.15 5.71 -0.84
N GLY A 223 0.06 6.89 -1.44
CA GLY A 223 -1.19 7.44 -1.94
C GLY A 223 -2.16 7.84 -0.83
N GLU A 224 -3.45 7.68 -1.10
CA GLU A 224 -4.50 8.23 -0.25
C GLU A 224 -4.73 7.43 1.04
N PRO A 225 -5.22 8.08 2.12
CA PRO A 225 -5.61 7.38 3.34
C PRO A 225 -6.74 6.38 3.07
N ALA A 226 -7.08 5.58 4.10
CA ALA A 226 -8.23 4.70 4.06
C ALA A 226 -9.46 5.47 3.54
N SER A 227 -10.19 4.88 2.57
CA SER A 227 -11.46 5.48 2.18
C SER A 227 -12.39 5.45 3.38
N ASP A 228 -12.84 6.63 3.83
CA ASP A 228 -13.99 6.71 4.73
C ASP A 228 -15.12 5.96 4.05
N ALA A 229 -15.47 4.79 4.59
CA ALA A 229 -16.64 4.07 4.12
C ALA A 229 -17.83 5.02 4.31
N VAL A 230 -18.54 5.35 3.23
CA VAL A 230 -19.84 6.02 3.33
C VAL A 230 -20.72 5.09 4.15
N THR A 231 -20.98 5.45 5.41
CA THR A 231 -22.05 4.85 6.17
C THR A 231 -23.34 5.34 5.54
N ASP A 232 -24.05 4.44 4.86
CA ASP A 232 -25.42 4.66 4.41
C ASP A 232 -26.26 4.93 5.67
N VAL A 233 -26.39 6.19 6.03
CA VAL A 233 -27.47 6.67 6.90
C VAL A 233 -28.74 6.67 6.07
N SER A 234 -29.25 5.46 5.84
CA SER A 234 -30.64 5.24 5.46
C SER A 234 -31.48 5.92 6.53
N THR A 235 -31.90 7.14 6.24
CA THR A 235 -32.76 7.93 7.11
C THR A 235 -34.04 7.10 7.26
N PRO A 236 -34.41 6.66 8.48
CA PRO A 236 -35.64 5.90 8.65
C PRO A 236 -36.79 6.75 8.15
N LYS A 237 -37.51 6.24 7.14
CA LYS A 237 -38.73 6.84 6.63
C LYS A 237 -39.67 7.09 7.82
N PRO A 238 -40.17 8.33 8.05
CA PRO A 238 -41.09 8.59 9.15
C PRO A 238 -42.27 7.64 9.05
N ARG A 239 -42.49 6.84 10.09
CA ARG A 239 -43.68 6.01 10.24
C ARG A 239 -44.86 6.97 10.27
N LEU A 240 -45.71 6.94 9.24
CA LEU A 240 -47.00 7.63 9.25
C LEU A 240 -47.78 7.15 10.48
N GLU A 241 -48.00 8.04 11.43
CA GLU A 241 -48.91 7.79 12.55
C GLU A 241 -50.34 7.64 11.99
N PRO A 242 -51.12 6.66 12.47
CA PRO A 242 -52.52 6.57 12.10
C PRO A 242 -53.29 7.75 12.68
N ALA A 243 -54.13 8.39 11.85
CA ALA A 243 -54.97 9.50 12.25
C ALA A 243 -55.90 9.11 13.43
N PRO A 244 -56.13 10.01 14.41
CA PRO A 244 -57.04 9.76 15.50
C PRO A 244 -58.49 9.59 14.99
N PRO A 245 -59.31 8.79 15.67
CA PRO A 245 -60.69 8.54 15.27
C PRO A 245 -61.50 9.84 15.34
N THR A 246 -62.25 10.13 14.28
CA THR A 246 -63.28 11.16 14.28
C THR A 246 -64.46 10.67 15.10
N ASP A 247 -64.71 11.29 16.25
CA ASP A 247 -65.93 11.10 17.03
C ASP A 247 -67.16 11.48 16.18
N GLY A 248 -68.20 10.66 16.29
CA GLY A 248 -69.56 10.93 15.83
C GLY A 248 -70.53 10.79 16.99
#